data_AF-A0A7E5WZ71-F1
#
_entry.id   AF-A0A7E5WZ71-F1
#
_cell.length_a   1.000
_cell.length_b   1.000
_cell.length_c   1.000
_cell.angle_alpha   90.00
_cell.angle_beta   90.00
_cell.angle_gamma   90.00
#
_symmetry.space_group_name_H-M   'P 1'
#
loop_
_entity.id
_entity.type
_entity.pdbx_description
1 polymer ?
#
loop_
_entity_poly.entity_id
_entity_poly.type
_entity_poly.pdbx_seq_one_letter_code
_entity_poly.pdbx_strand_id
1 'polypeptide(L)'
;MNGISATADKPATAVETPLKDEPKAKRPGVREKLMQIRSNITVEPIIACYIMSNVFSGLAVQNLNLEKACRVNLGYDDEVCSALNRRQTENYTLQESEVQKLTASVQAWKNIVQTAFPCILVLFVGSWSDKTGKRKACILLPIVGEVLCCTSFILNTYFFYELPLEITALSDLFPSLTGGWITVCVGVFSYIGDVTTKEMRTFRVGVANLCMSLGIPIGMSLSGILLQQIGYYGIFLISNCLYVTSLIYGYIRLKDPVISSDRQRVSCL
;
A
#
# COMPACT_ATOMS: atom_id res chain seq x y z
N MET A 1 34.75 57.72 60.23
CA MET A 1 33.57 58.25 59.53
C MET A 1 33.95 58.52 58.08
N ASN A 2 33.36 57.71 57.19
CA ASN A 2 32.93 57.89 55.78
C ASN A 2 33.85 58.38 54.62
N GLY A 3 33.77 57.61 53.51
CA GLY A 3 33.75 58.00 52.07
C GLY A 3 35.08 57.79 51.30
N ILE A 4 35.30 56.84 50.36
CA ILE A 4 34.70 56.50 49.03
C ILE A 4 34.86 57.68 48.02
N SER A 5 35.50 57.64 46.85
CA SER A 5 35.40 56.71 45.69
C SER A 5 36.59 56.81 44.72
N ALA A 6 36.72 55.80 43.87
CA ALA A 6 37.73 55.49 42.84
C ALA A 6 37.76 56.38 41.58
N THR A 7 38.95 56.45 40.96
CA THR A 7 39.25 56.98 39.63
C THR A 7 39.16 55.88 38.55
N ALA A 8 38.51 56.20 37.42
CA ALA A 8 38.47 55.36 36.23
C ALA A 8 39.22 56.07 35.09
N ASP A 9 40.22 55.39 34.54
CA ASP A 9 41.04 55.83 33.40
C ASP A 9 40.61 55.13 32.11
N LYS A 10 40.61 55.89 31.00
CA LYS A 10 40.36 55.46 29.61
C LYS A 10 41.45 54.47 29.14
N PRO A 11 41.17 53.57 28.16
CA PRO A 11 41.55 53.92 26.77
C PRO A 11 40.78 53.23 25.61
N ALA A 12 41.07 53.77 24.41
CA ALA A 12 41.11 53.14 23.08
C ALA A 12 39.81 52.97 22.26
N THR A 13 39.81 53.70 21.15
CA THR A 13 38.97 53.62 19.95
C THR A 13 38.86 52.20 19.38
N ALA A 14 37.64 51.67 19.29
CA ALA A 14 37.31 50.49 18.50
C ALA A 14 36.82 50.94 17.11
N VAL A 15 37.46 50.40 16.07
CA VAL A 15 37.08 50.52 14.67
C VAL A 15 35.81 49.70 14.43
N GLU A 16 34.70 50.34 14.05
CA GLU A 16 33.51 49.65 13.58
C GLU A 16 33.83 48.92 12.26
N THR A 17 33.80 47.59 12.31
CA THR A 17 33.92 46.75 11.11
C THR A 17 32.51 46.57 10.52
N PRO A 18 32.26 46.81 9.22
CA PRO A 18 30.92 46.65 8.67
C PRO A 18 30.49 45.18 8.74
N LEU A 19 29.29 44.93 9.26
CA LEU A 19 28.62 43.62 9.16
C LEU A 19 28.59 43.21 7.69
N LYS A 20 29.24 42.08 7.35
CA LYS A 20 29.07 41.43 6.05
C LYS A 20 27.62 40.99 5.92
N ASP A 21 26.96 41.48 4.87
CA ASP A 21 25.65 41.01 4.44
C ASP A 21 25.67 39.48 4.26
N GLU A 22 24.90 38.77 5.09
CA GLU A 22 24.56 37.36 4.89
C GLU A 22 23.87 37.22 3.52
N PRO A 23 24.32 36.31 2.62
CA PRO A 23 23.69 36.14 1.33
C PRO A 23 22.27 35.59 1.52
N LYS A 24 21.26 36.43 1.24
CA LYS A 24 19.83 36.05 1.23
C LYS A 24 19.64 34.78 0.41
N ALA A 25 19.31 33.68 1.10
CA ALA A 25 18.99 32.40 0.47
C ALA A 25 17.84 32.59 -0.54
N LYS A 26 18.14 32.40 -1.83
CA LYS A 26 17.16 32.48 -2.92
C LYS A 26 16.04 31.46 -2.64
N ARG A 27 14.80 31.95 -2.52
CA ARG A 27 13.62 31.09 -2.42
C ARG A 27 13.54 30.24 -3.69
N PRO A 28 13.58 28.90 -3.60
CA PRO A 28 13.59 28.06 -4.80
C PRO A 28 12.30 28.27 -5.59
N GLY A 29 12.44 28.35 -6.91
CA GLY A 29 11.31 28.55 -7.82
C GLY A 29 10.32 27.39 -7.74
N VAL A 30 9.05 27.62 -8.06
CA VAL A 30 8.00 26.57 -8.04
C VAL A 30 8.41 25.33 -8.85
N ARG A 31 9.14 25.52 -9.96
CA ARG A 31 9.71 24.42 -10.77
C ARG A 31 10.83 23.66 -10.07
N GLU A 32 11.75 24.33 -9.39
CA GLU A 32 12.79 23.68 -8.57
C GLU A 32 12.17 22.93 -7.41
N LYS A 33 11.19 23.52 -6.72
CA LYS A 33 10.40 22.82 -5.69
C LYS A 33 9.70 21.59 -6.25
N LEU A 34 9.09 21.67 -7.44
CA LEU A 34 8.42 20.53 -8.07
C LEU A 34 9.41 19.44 -8.52
N MET A 35 10.60 19.82 -8.99
CA MET A 35 11.66 18.89 -9.40
C MET A 35 12.34 18.23 -8.20
N GLN A 36 12.48 18.96 -7.08
CA GLN A 36 12.98 18.47 -5.81
C GLN A 36 11.94 17.58 -5.09
N ILE A 37 10.64 17.88 -5.21
CA ILE A 37 9.55 16.99 -4.82
C ILE A 37 9.59 15.72 -5.68
N ARG A 38 9.68 15.82 -7.01
CA ARG A 38 9.80 14.68 -7.93
C ARG A 38 11.04 13.82 -7.66
N SER A 39 12.14 14.42 -7.20
CA SER A 39 13.35 13.73 -6.75
C SER A 39 13.16 12.96 -5.43
N ASN A 40 12.22 13.38 -4.59
CA ASN A 40 11.92 12.76 -3.29
C ASN A 40 10.78 11.73 -3.33
N ILE A 41 9.98 11.72 -4.40
CA ILE A 41 8.96 10.69 -4.66
C ILE A 41 9.68 9.34 -4.83
N THR A 42 9.50 8.44 -3.86
CA THR A 42 10.18 7.13 -3.84
C THR A 42 9.19 6.00 -3.64
N VAL A 43 8.42 6.02 -2.55
CA VAL A 43 7.48 4.93 -2.19
C VAL A 43 6.03 5.26 -2.49
N GLU A 44 5.70 6.55 -2.61
CA GLU A 44 4.34 7.05 -2.74
C GLU A 44 3.61 6.51 -4.00
N PRO A 45 4.24 6.45 -5.20
CA PRO A 45 3.60 5.90 -6.39
C PRO A 45 3.37 4.40 -6.31
N ILE A 46 4.26 3.68 -5.60
CA ILE A 46 4.16 2.23 -5.40
C ILE A 46 2.90 1.93 -4.58
N ILE A 47 2.70 2.66 -3.48
CA ILE A 47 1.52 2.54 -2.61
C ILE A 47 0.26 2.90 -3.37
N ALA A 48 0.27 4.03 -4.10
CA ALA A 48 -0.90 4.49 -4.85
C ALA A 48 -1.33 3.45 -5.90
N CYS A 49 -0.39 2.91 -6.68
CA CYS A 49 -0.67 1.85 -7.64
C CYS A 49 -1.15 0.57 -6.96
N TYR A 50 -0.50 0.17 -5.85
CA TYR A 50 -0.88 -1.02 -5.09
C TYR A 50 -2.31 -0.92 -4.56
N ILE A 51 -2.67 0.19 -3.91
CA ILE A 51 -4.00 0.42 -3.35
C ILE A 51 -5.06 0.45 -4.44
N MET A 52 -4.80 1.18 -5.53
CA MET A 52 -5.75 1.26 -6.64
C MET A 52 -6.02 -0.13 -7.23
N SER A 53 -4.95 -0.91 -7.46
CA SER A 53 -5.05 -2.27 -8.00
C SER A 53 -5.83 -3.19 -7.07
N ASN A 54 -5.57 -3.11 -5.77
CA ASN A 54 -6.20 -3.93 -4.75
C ASN A 54 -7.70 -3.64 -4.64
N VAL A 55 -8.09 -2.37 -4.69
CA VAL A 55 -9.50 -1.96 -4.63
C VAL A 55 -10.25 -2.37 -5.90
N PHE A 56 -9.61 -2.22 -7.07
CA PHE A 56 -10.17 -2.66 -8.34
C PHE A 56 -10.42 -4.17 -8.34
N SER A 57 -9.40 -4.97 -8.04
CA SER A 57 -9.52 -6.42 -7.96
C SER A 57 -10.47 -6.86 -6.85
N GLY A 58 -10.46 -6.20 -5.69
CA GLY A 58 -11.28 -6.56 -4.54
C GLY A 58 -12.78 -6.50 -4.83
N LEU A 59 -13.24 -5.43 -5.48
CA LEU A 59 -14.65 -5.32 -5.87
C LEU A 59 -15.03 -6.37 -6.93
N ALA A 60 -14.16 -6.60 -7.91
CA ALA A 60 -14.38 -7.60 -8.95
C ALA A 60 -14.46 -9.02 -8.35
N VAL A 61 -13.55 -9.38 -7.43
CA VAL A 61 -13.56 -10.67 -6.71
C VAL A 61 -14.83 -10.84 -5.88
N GLN A 62 -15.29 -9.79 -5.19
CA GLN A 62 -16.54 -9.87 -4.41
C GLN A 62 -17.74 -10.23 -5.28
N ASN A 63 -17.90 -9.58 -6.43
CA ASN A 63 -19.01 -9.87 -7.35
C ASN A 63 -18.82 -11.24 -8.05
N LEU A 64 -17.59 -11.56 -8.47
CA LEU A 64 -17.25 -12.85 -9.06
C LEU A 64 -17.58 -14.01 -8.10
N ASN A 65 -17.27 -13.85 -6.81
CA ASN A 65 -17.54 -14.86 -5.80
C ASN A 65 -19.03 -15.11 -5.60
N LEU A 66 -19.86 -14.06 -5.60
CA LEU A 66 -21.32 -14.19 -5.54
C LEU A 66 -21.86 -14.90 -6.78
N GLU A 67 -21.39 -14.53 -7.97
CA GLU A 67 -21.81 -15.19 -9.21
C GLU A 67 -21.39 -16.66 -9.27
N LYS A 68 -20.16 -16.98 -8.86
CA LYS A 68 -19.68 -18.38 -8.80
C LYS A 68 -20.44 -19.20 -7.76
N ALA A 69 -20.72 -18.65 -6.59
CA ALA A 69 -21.56 -19.31 -5.58
C ALA A 69 -22.94 -19.67 -6.16
N CYS A 70 -23.55 -18.76 -6.92
CA CYS A 70 -24.87 -18.96 -7.51
C CYS A 70 -24.87 -19.98 -8.66
N ARG A 71 -23.99 -19.80 -9.66
CA ARG A 71 -24.01 -20.58 -10.90
C ARG A 71 -23.27 -21.91 -10.81
N VAL A 72 -22.13 -21.93 -10.11
CA VAL A 72 -21.22 -23.09 -10.12
C VAL A 72 -21.44 -23.98 -8.90
N ASN A 73 -21.49 -23.38 -7.70
CA ASN A 73 -21.60 -24.16 -6.46
C ASN A 73 -23.04 -24.62 -6.17
N LEU A 74 -24.03 -23.71 -6.31
CA LEU A 74 -25.44 -24.03 -6.05
C LEU A 74 -26.23 -24.43 -7.30
N GLY A 75 -25.73 -24.12 -8.50
CA GLY A 75 -26.32 -24.57 -9.77
C GLY A 75 -27.70 -24.00 -10.05
N TYR A 76 -28.01 -22.77 -9.58
CA TYR A 76 -29.28 -22.13 -9.94
C TYR A 76 -29.30 -21.70 -11.41
N ASP A 77 -30.52 -21.49 -11.92
CA ASP A 77 -30.74 -21.01 -13.28
C ASP A 77 -30.10 -19.64 -13.54
N ASP A 78 -29.64 -19.44 -14.78
CA ASP A 78 -28.97 -18.23 -15.21
C ASP A 78 -29.82 -16.97 -15.03
N GLU A 79 -31.15 -17.07 -15.12
CA GLU A 79 -32.07 -15.95 -14.87
C GLU A 79 -32.01 -15.49 -13.40
N VAL A 80 -32.02 -16.45 -12.47
CA VAL A 80 -31.94 -16.19 -11.02
C VAL A 80 -30.63 -15.50 -10.68
N CYS A 81 -29.50 -16.07 -11.12
CA CYS A 81 -28.19 -15.50 -10.84
C CYS A 81 -27.98 -14.12 -11.48
N SER A 82 -28.57 -13.88 -12.65
CA SER A 82 -28.53 -12.56 -13.30
C SER A 82 -29.39 -11.52 -12.56
N ALA A 83 -30.54 -11.92 -12.03
CA ALA A 83 -31.39 -11.07 -11.20
C ALA A 83 -30.68 -10.70 -9.88
N LEU A 84 -30.04 -11.67 -9.22
CA LEU A 84 -29.22 -11.43 -8.02
C LEU A 84 -28.08 -10.44 -8.29
N ASN A 85 -27.36 -10.60 -9.41
CA ASN A 85 -26.27 -9.68 -9.79
C ASN A 85 -26.77 -8.24 -10.06
N ARG A 86 -27.97 -8.11 -10.64
CA ARG A 86 -28.64 -6.80 -10.86
C ARG A 86 -29.31 -6.24 -9.60
N ARG A 87 -29.19 -6.91 -8.45
CA ARG A 87 -29.86 -6.56 -7.19
C ARG A 87 -31.38 -6.52 -7.29
N GLN A 88 -31.97 -7.38 -8.12
CA GLN A 88 -33.41 -7.57 -8.25
C GLN A 88 -33.85 -8.80 -7.45
N THR A 89 -33.88 -8.68 -6.12
CA THR A 89 -33.98 -9.85 -5.21
C THR A 89 -35.35 -10.09 -4.59
N GLU A 90 -36.36 -9.26 -4.87
CA GLU A 90 -37.69 -9.34 -4.25
C GLU A 90 -38.35 -10.74 -4.37
N ASN A 91 -38.14 -11.42 -5.50
CA ASN A 91 -38.68 -12.76 -5.77
C ASN A 91 -37.71 -13.92 -5.43
N TYR A 92 -36.47 -13.62 -5.06
CA TYR A 92 -35.38 -14.59 -4.92
C TYR A 92 -34.68 -14.54 -3.56
N THR A 93 -35.41 -14.13 -2.51
CA THR A 93 -34.86 -13.92 -1.17
C THR A 93 -34.24 -15.18 -0.55
N LEU A 94 -34.78 -16.37 -0.84
CA LEU A 94 -34.23 -17.64 -0.37
C LEU A 94 -32.87 -17.92 -1.04
N GLN A 95 -32.82 -17.81 -2.37
CA GLN A 95 -31.63 -18.05 -3.16
C GLN A 95 -30.53 -17.04 -2.82
N GLU A 96 -30.89 -15.77 -2.63
CA GLU A 96 -29.97 -14.74 -2.13
C GLU A 96 -29.36 -15.14 -0.78
N SER A 97 -30.19 -15.60 0.16
CA SER A 97 -29.72 -16.04 1.48
C SER A 97 -28.75 -17.22 1.39
N GLU A 98 -29.02 -18.21 0.53
CA GLU A 98 -28.17 -19.39 0.35
C GLU A 98 -26.83 -19.03 -0.30
N VAL A 99 -26.85 -18.21 -1.36
CA VAL A 99 -25.64 -17.70 -2.03
C VAL A 99 -24.77 -16.88 -1.06
N GLN A 100 -25.40 -16.00 -0.28
CA GLN A 100 -24.69 -15.17 0.71
C GLN A 100 -24.13 -16.02 1.85
N LYS A 101 -24.87 -17.02 2.35
CA LYS A 101 -24.37 -17.94 3.39
C LYS A 101 -23.14 -18.70 2.93
N LEU A 102 -23.15 -19.23 1.70
CA LEU A 102 -21.99 -19.93 1.13
C LEU A 102 -20.81 -18.97 0.91
N THR A 103 -21.06 -17.80 0.34
CA THR A 103 -19.99 -16.81 0.11
C THR A 103 -19.38 -16.33 1.43
N ALA A 104 -20.22 -16.11 2.45
CA ALA A 104 -19.78 -15.71 3.78
C ALA A 104 -18.99 -16.82 4.49
N SER A 105 -19.39 -18.09 4.35
CA SER A 105 -18.63 -19.21 4.93
C SER A 105 -17.25 -19.34 4.27
N VAL A 106 -17.17 -19.16 2.95
CA VAL A 106 -15.90 -19.16 2.22
C VAL A 106 -15.02 -17.99 2.64
N GLN A 107 -15.60 -16.79 2.71
CA GLN A 107 -14.87 -15.60 3.15
C GLN A 107 -14.38 -15.72 4.59
N ALA A 108 -15.13 -16.39 5.48
CA ALA A 108 -14.75 -16.57 6.87
C ALA A 108 -13.46 -17.40 7.01
N TRP A 109 -13.39 -18.59 6.40
CA TRP A 109 -12.18 -19.40 6.48
C TRP A 109 -11.03 -18.76 5.70
N LYS A 110 -11.30 -18.12 4.56
CA LYS A 110 -10.32 -17.35 3.81
C LYS A 110 -9.68 -16.27 4.68
N ASN A 111 -10.47 -15.47 5.40
CA ASN A 111 -9.97 -14.42 6.29
C ASN A 111 -9.06 -14.96 7.40
N ILE A 112 -9.38 -16.12 7.97
CA ILE A 112 -8.52 -16.78 8.96
C ILE A 112 -7.15 -17.07 8.34
N VAL A 113 -7.13 -17.63 7.14
CA VAL A 113 -5.88 -17.96 6.45
C VAL A 113 -5.10 -16.69 6.06
N GLN A 114 -5.79 -15.69 5.52
CA GLN A 114 -5.20 -14.40 5.14
C GLN A 114 -4.66 -13.59 6.31
N THR A 115 -5.06 -13.88 7.55
CA THR A 115 -4.55 -13.18 8.74
C THR A 115 -3.48 -14.01 9.46
N ALA A 116 -3.70 -15.32 9.62
CA ALA A 116 -2.77 -16.20 10.31
C ALA A 116 -1.38 -16.25 9.64
N PHE A 117 -1.32 -16.43 8.33
CA PHE A 117 -0.04 -16.55 7.61
C PHE A 117 0.78 -15.24 7.64
N PRO A 118 0.22 -14.06 7.30
CA PRO A 118 0.94 -12.81 7.41
C PRO A 118 1.36 -12.45 8.84
N CYS A 119 0.55 -12.78 9.86
CA CYS A 119 0.91 -12.55 11.26
C CYS A 119 2.17 -13.32 11.67
N ILE A 120 2.30 -14.57 11.24
CA ILE A 120 3.51 -15.36 11.51
C ILE A 120 4.68 -14.79 10.69
N LEU A 121 4.46 -14.54 9.40
CA LEU A 121 5.49 -14.09 8.48
C LEU A 121 6.05 -12.72 8.85
N VAL A 122 5.22 -11.77 9.28
CA VAL A 122 5.67 -10.40 9.64
C VAL A 122 6.59 -10.39 10.86
N LEU A 123 6.47 -11.35 11.79
CA LEU A 123 7.41 -11.47 12.91
C LEU A 123 8.82 -11.82 12.42
N PHE A 124 8.92 -12.75 11.47
CA PHE A 124 10.20 -13.15 10.88
C PHE A 124 10.75 -12.09 9.93
N VAL A 125 9.91 -11.60 9.01
CA VAL A 125 10.30 -10.61 7.99
C VAL A 125 10.58 -9.25 8.63
N GLY A 126 9.80 -8.82 9.62
CA GLY A 126 10.05 -7.60 10.38
C GLY A 126 11.41 -7.67 11.09
N SER A 127 11.65 -8.72 11.88
CA SER A 127 12.92 -8.93 12.58
C SER A 127 14.11 -9.02 11.62
N TRP A 128 13.94 -9.73 10.50
CA TRP A 128 14.98 -9.83 9.46
C TRP A 128 15.22 -8.50 8.77
N SER A 129 14.17 -7.75 8.47
CA SER A 129 14.25 -6.44 7.82
C SER A 129 14.97 -5.42 8.70
N ASP A 130 14.72 -5.45 10.01
CA ASP A 130 15.36 -4.55 10.96
C ASP A 130 16.85 -4.87 11.14
N LYS A 131 17.23 -6.15 11.15
CA LYS A 131 18.63 -6.57 11.25
C LYS A 131 19.43 -6.34 9.97
N THR A 132 18.83 -6.60 8.81
CA THR A 132 19.54 -6.57 7.51
C THR A 132 19.42 -5.24 6.77
N GLY A 133 18.41 -4.41 7.11
CA GLY A 133 18.15 -3.15 6.41
C GLY A 133 17.59 -3.31 5.00
N LYS A 134 17.25 -4.53 4.59
CA LYS A 134 16.77 -4.86 3.24
C LYS A 134 15.29 -4.52 3.06
N ARG A 135 14.95 -3.24 3.23
CA ARG A 135 13.58 -2.70 3.14
C ARG A 135 12.97 -2.92 1.76
N LYS A 136 13.78 -2.94 0.69
CA LYS A 136 13.31 -3.18 -0.69
C LYS A 136 12.62 -4.53 -0.83
N ALA A 137 13.21 -5.58 -0.26
CA ALA A 137 12.65 -6.93 -0.34
C ALA A 137 11.28 -7.02 0.35
N CYS A 138 11.12 -6.36 1.50
CA CYS A 138 9.85 -6.33 2.24
C CYS A 138 8.72 -5.63 1.49
N ILE A 139 9.03 -4.63 0.65
CA ILE A 139 8.03 -3.93 -0.17
C ILE A 139 7.70 -4.73 -1.44
N LEU A 140 8.71 -5.27 -2.13
CA LEU A 140 8.51 -5.91 -3.44
C LEU A 140 7.94 -7.34 -3.32
N LEU A 141 8.30 -8.10 -2.28
CA LEU A 141 7.86 -9.49 -2.14
C LEU A 141 6.33 -9.64 -2.08
N PRO A 142 5.57 -8.86 -1.29
CA PRO A 142 4.12 -8.92 -1.31
C PRO A 142 3.51 -8.52 -2.67
N ILE A 143 4.12 -7.55 -3.38
CA ILE A 143 3.64 -7.12 -4.70
C ILE A 143 3.74 -8.27 -5.71
N VAL A 144 4.79 -9.10 -5.63
CA VAL A 144 4.89 -10.33 -6.45
C VAL A 144 3.74 -11.29 -6.13
N GLY A 145 3.41 -11.45 -4.85
CA GLY A 145 2.26 -12.26 -4.43
C GLY A 145 0.94 -11.75 -5.00
N GLU A 146 0.73 -10.44 -5.04
CA GLU A 146 -0.45 -9.84 -5.68
C GLU A 146 -0.50 -10.06 -7.19
N VAL A 147 0.63 -9.99 -7.90
CA VAL A 147 0.69 -10.29 -9.35
C VAL A 147 0.27 -11.73 -9.61
N LEU A 148 0.76 -12.68 -8.80
CA LEU A 148 0.38 -14.09 -8.90
C LEU A 148 -1.11 -14.31 -8.56
N CYS A 149 -1.61 -13.62 -7.54
CA CYS A 149 -3.02 -13.61 -7.16
C CYS A 149 -3.91 -13.13 -8.31
N CYS A 150 -3.58 -11.96 -8.85
CA CYS A 150 -4.35 -11.31 -9.91
C CYS A 150 -4.32 -12.15 -11.19
N THR A 151 -3.17 -12.75 -11.52
CA THR A 151 -3.04 -13.71 -12.63
C THR A 151 -3.92 -14.94 -12.39
N SER A 152 -4.01 -15.43 -11.16
CA SER A 152 -4.90 -16.54 -10.80
C SER A 152 -6.38 -16.15 -10.90
N PHE A 153 -6.76 -14.91 -10.59
CA PHE A 153 -8.12 -14.42 -10.84
C PHE A 153 -8.46 -14.34 -12.33
N ILE A 154 -7.50 -13.95 -13.18
CA ILE A 154 -7.68 -13.98 -14.63
C ILE A 154 -7.96 -15.41 -15.11
N LEU A 155 -7.19 -16.40 -14.61
CA LEU A 155 -7.41 -17.81 -14.93
C LEU A 155 -8.77 -18.32 -14.40
N ASN A 156 -9.16 -17.94 -13.17
CA ASN A 156 -10.46 -18.27 -12.60
C ASN A 156 -11.63 -17.65 -13.36
N THR A 157 -11.41 -16.49 -14.00
CA THR A 157 -12.39 -15.84 -14.86
C THR A 157 -12.48 -16.54 -16.22
N TYR A 158 -11.36 -17.04 -16.74
CA TYR A 158 -11.34 -17.80 -18.00
C TYR A 158 -12.02 -19.17 -17.85
N PHE A 159 -11.71 -19.91 -16.77
CA PHE A 159 -12.35 -21.18 -16.41
C PHE A 159 -13.49 -20.95 -15.41
N PHE A 160 -14.45 -20.11 -15.80
CA PHE A 160 -15.50 -19.65 -14.90
C PHE A 160 -16.38 -20.81 -14.39
N TYR A 161 -16.79 -21.72 -15.28
CA TYR A 161 -17.73 -22.79 -14.97
C TYR A 161 -17.06 -24.05 -14.42
N GLU A 162 -15.77 -24.21 -14.68
CA GLU A 162 -14.99 -25.39 -14.27
C GLU A 162 -14.39 -25.23 -12.87
N LEU A 163 -14.14 -24.00 -12.43
CA LEU A 163 -13.49 -23.72 -11.15
C LEU A 163 -14.48 -23.17 -10.12
N PRO A 164 -14.70 -23.91 -9.02
CA PRO A 164 -15.65 -23.49 -7.99
C PRO A 164 -15.08 -22.32 -7.15
N LEU A 165 -15.96 -21.70 -6.37
CA LEU A 165 -15.64 -20.53 -5.52
C LEU A 165 -14.41 -20.73 -4.62
N GLU A 166 -14.22 -21.94 -4.11
CA GLU A 166 -13.16 -22.31 -3.18
C GLU A 166 -11.76 -22.14 -3.82
N ILE A 167 -11.63 -22.41 -5.12
CA ILE A 167 -10.36 -22.23 -5.85
C ILE A 167 -10.01 -20.74 -5.99
N THR A 168 -11.02 -19.89 -6.17
CA THR A 168 -10.84 -18.44 -6.13
C THR A 168 -10.29 -18.01 -4.76
N ALA A 169 -10.85 -18.55 -3.67
CA ALA A 169 -10.36 -18.27 -2.32
C ALA A 169 -8.93 -18.80 -2.05
N LEU A 170 -8.52 -19.90 -2.68
CA LEU A 170 -7.14 -20.38 -2.61
C LEU A 170 -6.15 -19.49 -3.38
N SER A 171 -6.60 -18.73 -4.37
CA SER A 171 -5.74 -17.79 -5.11
C SER A 171 -5.23 -16.67 -4.20
N ASP A 172 -6.00 -16.30 -3.18
CA ASP A 172 -5.61 -15.31 -2.17
C ASP A 172 -4.52 -15.81 -1.18
N LEU A 173 -4.09 -17.06 -1.28
CA LEU A 173 -2.96 -17.57 -0.50
C LEU A 173 -1.63 -16.98 -0.96
N PHE A 174 -1.45 -16.69 -2.25
CA PHE A 174 -0.22 -16.10 -2.78
C PHE A 174 0.20 -14.80 -2.05
N PRO A 175 -0.68 -13.79 -1.89
CA PRO A 175 -0.35 -12.58 -1.16
C PRO A 175 -0.18 -12.85 0.34
N SER A 176 -0.93 -13.80 0.91
CA SER A 176 -0.81 -14.18 2.33
C SER A 176 0.57 -14.78 2.67
N LEU A 177 1.08 -15.64 1.80
CA LEU A 177 2.39 -16.28 1.95
C LEU A 177 3.58 -15.35 1.66
N THR A 178 3.34 -14.24 0.97
CA THR A 178 4.37 -13.23 0.69
C THR A 178 4.32 -12.05 1.66
N GLY A 179 3.35 -12.05 2.58
CA GLY A 179 3.21 -11.10 3.69
C GLY A 179 2.11 -10.06 3.52
N GLY A 180 1.49 -9.98 2.34
CA GLY A 180 0.31 -9.19 2.05
C GLY A 180 0.43 -7.71 2.39
N TRP A 181 -0.74 -7.08 2.57
CA TRP A 181 -0.87 -5.66 2.86
C TRP A 181 -0.05 -5.20 4.08
N ILE A 182 -0.05 -6.00 5.16
CA ILE A 182 0.63 -5.63 6.41
C ILE A 182 2.14 -5.51 6.20
N THR A 183 2.75 -6.43 5.45
CA THR A 183 4.19 -6.41 5.19
C THR A 183 4.57 -5.23 4.28
N VAL A 184 3.73 -4.88 3.30
CA VAL A 184 3.90 -3.66 2.50
C VAL A 184 3.90 -2.43 3.38
N CYS A 185 2.92 -2.29 4.29
CA CYS A 185 2.84 -1.17 5.22
C CYS A 185 4.08 -1.06 6.11
N VAL A 186 4.49 -2.16 6.73
CA VAL A 186 5.71 -2.20 7.56
C VAL A 186 6.93 -1.79 6.74
N GLY A 187 7.10 -2.35 5.54
CA GLY A 187 8.21 -2.04 4.64
C GLY A 187 8.24 -0.57 4.24
N VAL A 188 7.09 -0.01 3.86
CA VAL A 188 6.93 1.39 3.44
C VAL A 188 7.22 2.35 4.59
N PHE A 189 6.58 2.19 5.75
CA PHE A 189 6.78 3.11 6.87
C PHE A 189 8.20 3.04 7.41
N SER A 190 8.79 1.84 7.46
CA SER A 190 10.20 1.68 7.84
C SER A 190 11.14 2.33 6.84
N TYR A 191 10.88 2.15 5.53
CA TYR A 191 11.66 2.80 4.48
C TYR A 191 11.58 4.33 4.58
N ILE A 192 10.39 4.90 4.73
CA ILE A 192 10.20 6.34 4.93
C ILE A 192 10.99 6.78 6.17
N GLY A 193 10.91 6.05 7.28
CA GLY A 193 11.66 6.34 8.49
C GLY A 193 13.18 6.41 8.28
N ASP A 194 13.73 5.52 7.46
CA ASP A 194 15.16 5.40 7.19
C ASP A 194 15.67 6.42 6.16
N VAL A 195 14.87 6.80 5.15
CA VAL A 195 15.32 7.74 4.09
C VAL A 195 14.96 9.22 4.36
N THR A 196 14.22 9.51 5.43
CA THR A 196 13.78 10.88 5.75
C THR A 196 14.50 11.48 6.95
N THR A 197 14.71 12.80 6.89
CA THR A 197 15.18 13.57 8.05
C THR A 197 14.06 13.71 9.09
N LYS A 198 14.41 14.03 10.34
CA LYS A 198 13.44 14.13 11.45
C LYS A 198 12.33 15.14 11.16
N GLU A 199 12.66 16.22 10.46
CA GLU A 199 11.76 17.34 10.15
C GLU A 199 10.74 16.94 9.07
N MET A 200 11.16 16.15 8.08
CA MET A 200 10.33 15.78 6.93
C MET A 200 9.60 14.43 7.10
N ARG A 201 9.98 13.63 8.11
CA ARG A 201 9.41 12.30 8.35
C ARG A 201 7.90 12.33 8.55
N THR A 202 7.41 13.19 9.43
CA THR A 202 5.97 13.30 9.72
C THR A 202 5.17 13.69 8.48
N PHE A 203 5.71 14.62 7.68
CA PHE A 203 5.07 15.05 6.43
C PHE A 203 4.96 13.89 5.44
N ARG A 204 6.04 13.12 5.22
CA ARG A 204 6.02 12.00 4.26
C ARG A 204 5.16 10.83 4.71
N VAL A 205 5.14 10.52 6.01
CA VAL A 205 4.19 9.55 6.58
C VAL A 205 2.75 10.02 6.38
N GLY A 206 2.48 11.32 6.59
CA GLY A 206 1.18 11.92 6.32
C GLY A 206 0.75 11.78 4.86
N VAL A 207 1.64 12.08 3.90
CA VAL A 207 1.38 11.90 2.47
C VAL A 207 1.10 10.43 2.13
N ALA A 208 1.89 9.49 2.65
CA ALA A 208 1.65 8.06 2.44
C ALA A 208 0.27 7.63 2.97
N ASN A 209 -0.11 8.07 4.17
CA ASN A 209 -1.42 7.79 4.74
C ASN A 209 -2.55 8.42 3.91
N LEU A 210 -2.38 9.65 3.41
CA LEU A 210 -3.35 10.29 2.52
C LEU A 210 -3.53 9.49 1.22
N CYS A 211 -2.44 9.01 0.61
CA CYS A 211 -2.53 8.16 -0.59
C CYS A 211 -3.31 6.86 -0.30
N MET A 212 -3.09 6.24 0.86
CA MET A 212 -3.83 5.03 1.26
C MET A 212 -5.31 5.34 1.50
N SER A 213 -5.63 6.38 2.28
CA SER A 213 -7.00 6.71 2.65
C SER A 213 -7.82 7.26 1.48
N LEU A 214 -7.24 8.08 0.59
CA LEU A 214 -7.94 8.61 -0.58
C LEU A 214 -7.99 7.61 -1.74
N GLY A 215 -7.01 6.71 -1.85
CA GLY A 215 -6.99 5.69 -2.89
C GLY A 215 -8.17 4.72 -2.83
N ILE A 216 -8.64 4.40 -1.62
CA ILE A 216 -9.77 3.49 -1.40
C ILE A 216 -11.10 4.04 -1.96
N PRO A 217 -11.61 5.22 -1.55
CA PRO A 217 -12.89 5.74 -2.06
C PRO A 217 -12.82 6.07 -3.56
N ILE A 218 -11.70 6.61 -4.04
CA ILE A 218 -11.50 6.88 -5.48
C ILE A 218 -11.52 5.56 -6.26
N GLY A 219 -10.78 4.55 -5.76
CA GLY A 219 -10.75 3.22 -6.34
C GLY A 219 -12.12 2.56 -6.37
N MET A 220 -12.89 2.62 -5.28
CA MET A 220 -14.23 2.01 -5.23
C MET A 220 -15.20 2.69 -6.22
N SER A 221 -15.14 4.02 -6.29
CA SER A 221 -15.99 4.81 -7.20
C SER A 221 -15.71 4.47 -8.67
N LEU A 222 -14.43 4.34 -9.04
CA LEU A 222 -14.02 3.96 -10.39
C LEU A 222 -14.26 2.48 -10.67
N SER A 223 -14.01 1.60 -9.70
CA SER A 223 -14.11 0.14 -9.86
C SER A 223 -15.51 -0.30 -10.26
N GLY A 224 -16.56 0.28 -9.66
CA GLY A 224 -17.94 -0.06 -10.01
C GLY A 224 -18.29 0.28 -11.46
N ILE A 225 -17.81 1.44 -11.95
CA ILE A 225 -18.01 1.88 -13.34
C ILE A 225 -17.23 0.97 -14.29
N LEU A 226 -15.96 0.69 -13.97
CA LEU A 226 -15.14 -0.23 -14.76
C LEU A 226 -15.81 -1.61 -14.84
N LEU A 227 -16.37 -2.11 -13.74
CA LEU A 227 -16.91 -3.47 -13.70
C LEU A 227 -18.09 -3.62 -14.66
N GLN A 228 -18.93 -2.58 -14.74
CA GLN A 228 -20.06 -2.55 -15.66
C GLN A 228 -19.65 -2.40 -17.13
N GLN A 229 -18.53 -1.72 -17.42
CA GLN A 229 -18.12 -1.39 -18.80
C GLN A 229 -17.18 -2.43 -19.43
N ILE A 230 -16.20 -2.93 -18.67
CA ILE A 230 -15.13 -3.81 -19.17
C ILE A 230 -15.19 -5.23 -18.59
N GLY A 231 -16.08 -5.48 -17.62
CA GLY A 231 -16.26 -6.78 -16.97
C GLY A 231 -15.07 -7.23 -16.11
N TYR A 232 -15.17 -8.46 -15.59
CA TYR A 232 -14.17 -9.05 -14.69
C TYR A 232 -12.77 -9.14 -15.32
N TYR A 233 -12.69 -9.66 -16.55
CA TYR A 233 -11.42 -9.89 -17.24
C TYR A 233 -10.65 -8.58 -17.46
N GLY A 234 -11.34 -7.52 -17.90
CA GLY A 234 -10.74 -6.21 -18.10
C GLY A 234 -10.19 -5.61 -16.80
N ILE A 235 -10.95 -5.69 -15.70
CA ILE A 235 -10.48 -5.18 -14.40
C ILE A 235 -9.25 -5.93 -13.92
N PHE A 236 -9.27 -7.27 -13.93
CA PHE A 236 -8.14 -8.04 -13.45
C PHE A 236 -6.88 -7.81 -14.30
N LEU A 237 -7.00 -7.62 -15.60
CA LEU A 237 -5.87 -7.22 -16.44
C LEU A 237 -5.32 -5.85 -16.06
N ILE A 238 -6.19 -4.84 -15.87
CA ILE A 238 -5.76 -3.49 -15.46
C ILE A 238 -5.06 -3.54 -14.10
N SER A 239 -5.64 -4.23 -13.12
CA SER A 239 -5.03 -4.42 -11.80
C SER A 239 -3.66 -5.12 -11.91
N ASN A 240 -3.55 -6.18 -12.70
CA ASN A 240 -2.29 -6.89 -12.89
C ASN A 240 -1.22 -6.00 -13.54
N CYS A 241 -1.59 -5.21 -14.56
CA CYS A 241 -0.70 -4.24 -15.19
C CYS A 241 -0.22 -3.17 -14.20
N LEU A 242 -1.10 -2.67 -13.33
CA LEU A 242 -0.73 -1.71 -12.29
C LEU A 242 0.19 -2.33 -11.23
N TYR A 243 -0.05 -3.58 -10.81
CA TYR A 243 0.87 -4.30 -9.92
C TYR A 243 2.25 -4.52 -10.56
N VAL A 244 2.29 -4.97 -11.82
CA VAL A 244 3.55 -5.14 -12.56
C VAL A 244 4.28 -3.81 -12.73
N THR A 245 3.56 -2.73 -13.05
CA THR A 245 4.15 -1.38 -13.15
C THR A 245 4.72 -0.92 -11.81
N SER A 246 3.99 -1.17 -10.71
CA SER A 246 4.44 -0.89 -9.34
C SER A 246 5.70 -1.68 -8.99
N LEU A 247 5.75 -2.97 -9.36
CA LEU A 247 6.89 -3.86 -9.15
C LEU A 247 8.13 -3.38 -9.93
N ILE A 248 7.98 -3.06 -11.21
CA ILE A 248 9.07 -2.55 -12.07
C ILE A 248 9.57 -1.21 -11.54
N TYR A 249 8.66 -0.28 -11.23
CA TYR A 249 9.01 1.02 -10.67
C TYR A 249 9.77 0.87 -9.34
N GLY A 250 9.25 0.06 -8.42
CA GLY A 250 9.88 -0.23 -7.14
C GLY A 250 11.23 -0.91 -7.29
N TYR A 251 11.37 -1.83 -8.23
CA TYR A 251 12.65 -2.49 -8.51
C TYR A 251 13.73 -1.51 -9.00
N ILE A 252 13.38 -0.56 -9.87
CA ILE A 252 14.32 0.42 -10.43
C ILE A 252 14.62 1.54 -9.44
N ARG A 253 13.63 2.02 -8.68
CA ARG A 253 13.74 3.23 -7.85
C ARG A 253 14.08 2.97 -6.39
N LEU A 254 13.68 1.85 -5.80
CA LEU A 254 14.02 1.54 -4.40
C LEU A 254 15.48 1.09 -4.30
N LYS A 255 16.20 1.76 -3.41
CA LYS A 255 17.54 1.40 -2.98
C LYS A 255 17.50 1.10 -1.49
N ASP A 256 18.11 0.01 -1.07
CA ASP A 256 18.16 -0.31 0.36
C ASP A 256 18.94 0.79 1.11
N PRO A 257 18.38 1.34 2.20
CA PRO A 257 19.07 2.33 3.01
C PRO A 257 20.28 1.69 3.71
N VAL A 258 21.40 2.40 3.75
CA VAL A 258 22.60 1.94 4.48
C VAL A 258 22.33 2.12 5.97
N ILE A 259 22.21 1.02 6.72
CA ILE A 259 22.12 1.08 8.19
C ILE A 259 23.46 1.56 8.75
N SER A 260 23.43 2.58 9.62
CA SER A 260 24.62 3.00 10.36
C SER A 260 25.06 1.92 11.36
N SER A 261 26.37 1.68 11.45
CA SER A 261 26.99 0.64 12.28
C SER A 261 26.62 0.70 13.78
N ASP A 262 26.21 1.86 14.30
CA ASP A 262 25.70 2.00 15.67
C ASP A 262 24.36 1.30 15.89
N ARG A 263 23.47 1.28 14.88
CA ARG A 263 22.17 0.62 14.99
C ARG A 263 22.34 -0.92 14.96
N GLN A 264 23.36 -1.42 14.27
CA GLN A 264 23.72 -2.83 14.23
C GLN A 264 24.25 -3.38 15.56
N ARG A 265 24.99 -2.57 16.35
CA ARG A 265 25.49 -3.02 17.67
C ARG A 265 24.38 -3.19 18.71
N VAL A 266 23.35 -2.35 18.67
CA VAL A 266 22.23 -2.40 19.63
C VAL A 266 21.30 -3.59 19.38
N SER A 267 21.16 -4.06 18.14
CA SER A 267 20.30 -5.21 17.80
C SER A 267 20.95 -6.59 18.03
N CYS A 268 22.24 -6.64 18.40
CA CYS A 268 22.99 -7.86 18.70
C CYS A 268 23.28 -8.06 20.21
N LEU A 269 22.94 -7.09 21.06
CA LEU A 269 22.95 -7.18 22.52
C LEU A 269 21.55 -7.57 23.02
#